data_AF-A0A935G082-F1
#
_entry.id   AF-A0A935G082-F1
#
_cell.length_a   1.000
_cell.length_b   1.000
_cell.length_c   1.000
_cell.angle_alpha   90.00
_cell.angle_beta   90.00
_cell.angle_gamma   90.00
#
_symmetry.space_group_name_H-M   'P 1'
#
loop_
_entity.id
_entity.type
_entity.pdbx_description
1 polymer ?
#
loop_
_entity_poly.entity_id
_entity_poly.type
_entity_poly.pdbx_seq_one_letter_code
_entity_poly.pdbx_strand_id
1 'polypeptide(L)' 'MAQDDNTAQGDNDIPLMQKILDNHFLLLFLGVTIPAVLYTVWGIVDIMSIPLAK' A
#
# COMPACT_ATOMS: atom_id res chain seq x y z
N MET A 1 -36.51 -36.26 11.04
CA MET A 1 -35.34 -35.83 11.86
C MET A 1 -34.58 -34.82 11.04
N ALA A 2 -34.20 -33.72 11.68
CA ALA A 2 -33.87 -32.42 11.13
C ALA A 2 -32.87 -32.47 9.95
N GLN A 3 -33.26 -31.80 8.85
CA GLN A 3 -32.31 -31.20 7.94
C GLN A 3 -31.70 -30.03 8.71
N ASP A 4 -30.44 -30.16 9.09
CA ASP A 4 -29.68 -29.11 9.75
C ASP A 4 -28.85 -28.40 8.67
N ASP A 5 -29.51 -27.49 7.96
CA ASP A 5 -28.96 -26.50 7.05
C ASP A 5 -28.53 -25.24 7.84
N ASN A 6 -27.79 -25.42 8.96
CA ASN A 6 -27.11 -24.32 9.64
C ASN A 6 -25.90 -23.82 8.82
N THR A 7 -26.18 -22.84 7.95
CA THR A 7 -25.53 -21.51 7.98
C THR A 7 -24.03 -21.42 8.30
N ALA A 8 -23.17 -22.09 7.55
CA ALA A 8 -21.72 -21.82 7.55
C ALA A 8 -21.23 -21.26 6.21
N GLN A 9 -22.05 -20.44 5.55
CA GLN A 9 -21.58 -19.53 4.52
C GLN A 9 -20.90 -18.34 5.24
N GLY A 10 -19.77 -18.61 5.88
CA GLY A 10 -18.88 -17.54 6.31
C GLY A 10 -18.37 -16.91 5.02
N ASP A 11 -18.94 -15.77 4.64
CA ASP A 11 -18.37 -14.90 3.64
C ASP A 11 -16.90 -14.74 3.98
N ASN A 12 -16.06 -15.37 3.15
CA ASN A 12 -14.63 -15.18 3.19
C ASN A 12 -14.37 -13.83 2.54
N ASP A 13 -14.89 -12.77 3.15
CA ASP A 13 -14.57 -11.40 2.79
C ASP A 13 -13.11 -11.19 3.16
N ILE A 14 -12.24 -11.57 2.23
CA ILE A 14 -10.80 -11.36 2.33
C ILE A 14 -10.64 -9.88 2.68
N PRO A 15 -10.10 -9.55 3.87
CA PRO A 15 -10.03 -8.18 4.32
C PRO A 15 -9.29 -7.35 3.27
N LEU A 16 -9.77 -6.14 2.97
CA LEU A 16 -9.18 -5.31 1.90
C LEU A 16 -7.68 -5.09 2.08
N MET A 17 -7.23 -4.99 3.34
CA MET A 17 -5.81 -4.91 3.68
C MET A 17 -5.03 -6.15 3.22
N GLN A 18 -5.61 -7.34 3.34
CA GLN A 18 -5.01 -8.59 2.90
C GLN A 18 -4.93 -8.67 1.38
N LYS A 19 -5.99 -8.24 0.67
CA LYS A 19 -6.01 -8.18 -0.79
C LYS A 19 -4.98 -7.20 -1.38
N ILE A 20 -4.66 -6.12 -0.66
CA ILE A 20 -3.60 -5.18 -1.03
C ILE A 20 -2.22 -5.82 -0.84
N LEU A 21 -2.02 -6.57 0.25
CA LEU A 21 -0.75 -7.24 0.56
C LEU A 21 -0.51 -8.52 -0.26
N ASP A 22 -1.57 -9.17 -0.73
CA ASP A 22 -1.51 -10.40 -1.54
C ASP A 22 -1.15 -10.12 -3.02
N ASN A 23 -1.27 -8.87 -3.48
CA ASN A 23 -0.94 -8.51 -4.86
C ASN A 23 0.53 -8.04 -4.98
N HIS A 24 1.38 -8.91 -5.52
CA HIS A 24 2.81 -8.66 -5.69
C HIS A 24 3.13 -7.40 -6.51
N PHE A 25 2.31 -7.04 -7.52
CA PHE A 25 2.51 -5.81 -8.29
C PHE A 25 2.17 -4.55 -7.50
N LEU A 26 1.16 -4.64 -6.63
CA LEU A 26 0.74 -3.54 -5.78
C LEU A 26 1.79 -3.28 -4.69
N LEU A 27 2.36 -4.35 -4.13
CA LEU A 27 3.53 -4.29 -3.26
C LEU A 27 4.76 -3.72 -3.96
N LEU A 28 5.05 -4.14 -5.19
CA LEU A 28 6.17 -3.63 -5.98
C LEU A 28 5.99 -2.13 -6.24
N PHE A 29 4.81 -1.73 -6.74
CA PHE A 29 4.49 -0.34 -7.00
C PHE A 29 4.67 0.49 -5.75
N LEU A 30 4.07 0.09 -4.63
CA LEU A 30 4.21 0.81 -3.37
C LEU A 30 5.68 0.86 -2.90
N GLY A 31 6.42 -0.23 -3.09
CA GLY A 31 7.85 -0.33 -2.74
C GLY A 31 8.77 0.56 -3.57
N VAL A 32 8.44 0.86 -4.83
CA VAL A 32 9.23 1.77 -5.68
C VAL A 32 8.71 3.21 -5.57
N THR A 33 7.39 3.40 -5.49
CA THR A 33 6.75 4.71 -5.41
C THR A 33 7.05 5.41 -4.10
N ILE A 34 7.07 4.72 -2.97
CA ILE A 34 7.42 5.33 -1.66
C ILE A 34 8.80 5.99 -1.71
N PRO A 35 9.91 5.28 -1.99
CA PRO A 35 11.22 5.92 -2.05
C PRO A 35 11.32 6.92 -3.20
N ALA A 36 10.70 6.67 -4.36
CA ALA A 36 10.72 7.63 -5.46
C ALA A 36 10.11 8.99 -5.04
N VAL A 37 8.93 8.99 -4.41
CA VAL A 37 8.28 10.22 -3.94
C VAL A 37 9.07 10.87 -2.81
N LEU A 38 9.51 10.09 -1.83
CA LEU A 38 10.32 10.58 -0.72
C LEU A 38 11.60 11.27 -1.21
N TYR A 39 12.39 10.61 -2.05
CA TYR A 39 13.62 11.19 -2.60
C TYR A 39 13.34 12.37 -3.54
N THR A 40 12.23 12.37 -4.27
CA THR A 40 11.85 13.51 -5.11
C THR A 40 11.57 14.74 -4.25
N VAL A 41 10.71 14.60 -3.23
CA VAL A 41 10.35 15.72 -2.33
C VAL A 41 11.58 16.16 -1.54
N TRP A 42 12.34 15.22 -1.00
CA TRP A 42 13.56 15.52 -0.25
C TRP A 42 14.58 16.25 -1.13
N GLY A 43 14.80 15.80 -2.37
CA GLY A 43 15.69 16.48 -3.32
C GLY A 43 15.23 17.90 -3.66
N ILE A 44 13.92 18.14 -3.76
CA ILE A 44 13.39 19.49 -3.96
C ILE A 44 13.68 20.37 -2.74
N VAL A 45 13.44 19.87 -1.53
CA VAL A 45 13.76 20.59 -0.28
C VAL A 45 15.25 20.89 -0.17
N ASP A 46 16.11 19.92 -0.52
CA ASP A 46 17.55 20.07 -0.51
C ASP A 46 18.00 21.20 -1.46
N ILE A 47 17.52 21.18 -2.71
CA ILE A 47 17.83 22.23 -3.71
C ILE A 47 17.38 23.62 -3.23
N MET A 48 16.18 23.75 -2.66
CA MET A 48 15.69 25.03 -2.13
C MET A 48 16.48 25.53 -0.92
N SER A 49 17.11 24.62 -0.18
CA SER A 49 17.89 24.93 1.02
C SER A 49 19.33 25.34 0.70
N ILE A 50 19.80 25.14 -0.54
CA ILE A 50 21.14 25.57 -0.96
C ILE A 50 21.17 27.11 -1.00
N PRO A 51 22.01 27.75 -0.18
CA PRO A 51 22.16 29.20 -0.25
C PRO A 51 22.81 29.56 -1.58
N LEU A 52 22.13 30.39 -2.37
CA LEU A 52 22.73 31.00 -3.56
C LEU A 52 23.91 31.85 -3.09
N ALA A 53 25.11 31.49 -3.53
CA ALA A 53 26.33 32.21 -3.19
C ALA A 53 26.17 33.70 -3.52
N LYS A 54 26.54 34.55 -2.56
CA LYS A 54 26.42 36.01 -2.62
C LYS A 54 27.35 36.63 -3.66
#